data_AF-A0A0D5M276-F1
#
_entry.id   AF-A0A0D5M276-F1
#
_cell.length_a   1.000
_cell.length_b   1.000
_cell.length_c   1.000
_cell.angle_alpha   90.00
_cell.angle_beta   90.00
_cell.angle_gamma   90.00
#
_symmetry.space_group_name_H-M   'P 1'
#
loop_
_entity.id
_entity.type
_entity.pdbx_description
1 polymer ?
#
loop_
_entity_poly.entity_id
_entity_poly.type
_entity_poly.pdbx_seq_one_letter_code
_entity_poly.pdbx_strand_id
1 'polypeptide(L)'
;MTIVMQRLHLTHPLHFVIGLTLWSAWFVTVYGGHAVACEVMPPDPEQGVFTLVNALLLMVSLAAVALLAALTVGCYRMSKHHAGRLRFNARVSAGLYLFSTFGVLFAAMPIIGIPPCL
;
A
#
# COMPACT_ATOMS: atom_id res chain seq x y z
N MET A 1 12.07 -3.57 16.90
CA MET A 1 11.98 -3.63 15.41
C MET A 1 12.97 -4.61 14.78
N THR A 2 14.17 -4.80 15.35
CA THR A 2 15.24 -5.64 14.77
C THR A 2 14.89 -7.12 14.64
N ILE A 3 14.14 -7.69 15.61
CA ILE A 3 13.79 -9.13 15.62
C ILE A 3 12.78 -9.49 14.51
N VAL A 4 11.81 -8.61 14.24
CA VAL A 4 10.84 -8.80 13.14
C VAL A 4 11.56 -8.70 11.79
N MET A 5 12.47 -7.74 11.63
CA MET A 5 13.26 -7.56 10.41
C MET A 5 14.25 -8.71 10.17
N GLN A 6 14.82 -9.31 11.21
CA GLN A 6 15.71 -10.45 11.08
C GLN A 6 14.95 -11.75 10.74
N ARG A 7 13.72 -11.92 11.25
CA ARG A 7 12.86 -13.06 10.87
C ARG A 7 12.26 -12.96 9.47
N LEU A 8 12.06 -11.75 8.95
CA LEU A 8 11.47 -11.57 7.61
C LEU A 8 12.41 -11.90 6.46
N HIS A 9 13.71 -12.14 6.69
CA HIS A 9 14.66 -12.49 5.63
C HIS A 9 14.61 -11.49 4.45
N LEU A 10 14.71 -10.18 4.74
CA LEU A 10 14.60 -9.06 3.76
C LEU A 10 15.58 -9.11 2.57
N THR A 11 16.46 -10.09 2.52
CA THR A 11 17.39 -10.38 1.43
C THR A 11 16.90 -11.49 0.48
N HIS A 12 15.79 -12.16 0.83
CA HIS A 12 15.19 -13.22 0.05
C HIS A 12 14.49 -12.63 -1.18
N PRO A 13 14.63 -13.25 -2.36
CA PRO A 13 13.95 -12.81 -3.59
C PRO A 13 12.41 -12.83 -3.50
N LEU A 14 11.82 -13.34 -2.42
CA LEU A 14 10.35 -13.32 -2.27
C LEU A 14 9.82 -11.88 -2.14
N HIS A 15 10.64 -10.97 -1.59
CA HIS A 15 10.26 -9.56 -1.46
C HIS A 15 10.09 -8.85 -2.81
N PHE A 16 10.56 -9.42 -3.92
CA PHE A 16 10.25 -8.91 -5.26
C PHE A 16 8.76 -8.98 -5.57
N VAL A 17 8.09 -10.05 -5.16
CA VAL A 17 6.69 -10.31 -5.51
C VAL A 17 5.76 -9.75 -4.44
N ILE A 18 6.17 -9.77 -3.17
CA ILE A 18 5.34 -9.33 -2.04
C ILE A 18 4.86 -7.87 -2.20
N GLY A 19 5.70 -6.96 -2.67
CA GLY A 19 5.31 -5.56 -2.88
C GLY A 19 4.15 -5.42 -3.88
N LEU A 20 4.26 -6.12 -5.02
CA LEU A 20 3.22 -6.14 -6.04
C LEU A 20 1.96 -6.86 -5.55
N THR A 21 2.09 -7.98 -4.85
CA THR A 21 0.96 -8.73 -4.30
C THR A 21 0.19 -7.91 -3.27
N LEU A 22 0.89 -7.22 -2.36
CA LEU A 22 0.26 -6.31 -1.38
C LEU A 22 -0.46 -5.17 -2.08
N TRP A 23 0.16 -4.59 -3.11
CA TRP A 23 -0.47 -3.56 -3.93
C TRP A 23 -1.74 -4.07 -4.63
N SER A 24 -1.68 -5.24 -5.28
CA SER A 24 -2.84 -5.85 -5.92
C SER A 24 -3.95 -6.20 -4.93
N ALA A 25 -3.62 -6.74 -3.76
CA ALA A 25 -4.60 -7.04 -2.71
C ALA A 25 -5.27 -5.78 -2.19
N TRP A 26 -4.50 -4.70 -1.97
CA TRP A 26 -5.03 -3.39 -1.62
C TRP A 26 -5.94 -2.86 -2.72
N PHE A 27 -5.53 -2.94 -3.98
CA PHE A 27 -6.31 -2.47 -5.14
C PHE A 27 -7.68 -3.17 -5.21
N VAL A 28 -7.71 -4.50 -5.10
CA VAL A 28 -8.96 -5.27 -5.11
C VAL A 28 -9.86 -4.89 -3.93
N THR A 29 -9.27 -4.70 -2.75
CA THR A 29 -10.02 -4.33 -1.54
C THR A 29 -10.63 -2.94 -1.65
N VAL A 30 -9.86 -1.95 -2.14
CA VAL A 30 -10.33 -0.56 -2.26
C VAL A 30 -11.34 -0.41 -3.37
N TYR A 31 -11.03 -0.86 -4.60
CA TYR A 31 -11.96 -0.71 -5.73
C TYR A 31 -13.18 -1.63 -5.61
N GLY A 32 -12.99 -2.89 -5.20
CA GLY A 32 -14.10 -3.81 -4.98
C GLY A 32 -14.96 -3.41 -3.79
N GLY A 33 -14.34 -3.01 -2.68
CA GLY A 33 -15.05 -2.50 -1.50
C GLY A 33 -15.84 -1.23 -1.80
N HIS A 34 -15.28 -0.33 -2.59
CA HIS A 34 -15.97 0.88 -3.06
C HIS A 34 -17.20 0.55 -3.92
N ALA A 35 -17.07 -0.36 -4.89
CA ALA A 35 -18.19 -0.79 -5.73
C ALA A 35 -19.33 -1.42 -4.91
N VAL A 36 -19.00 -2.32 -3.98
CA VAL A 36 -19.99 -2.94 -3.07
C VAL A 36 -20.61 -1.91 -2.14
N ALA A 37 -19.82 -0.98 -1.61
CA ALA A 37 -20.32 0.06 -0.71
C ALA A 37 -21.31 1.00 -1.41
N CYS A 38 -21.05 1.38 -2.66
CA CYS A 38 -22.00 2.20 -3.45
C CYS A 38 -23.31 1.47 -3.74
N GLU A 39 -23.29 0.15 -3.97
CA GLU A 39 -24.51 -0.63 -4.24
C GLU A 39 -25.33 -0.89 -2.96
N VAL A 40 -24.67 -1.19 -1.84
CA VAL A 40 -25.35 -1.61 -0.59
C VAL A 40 -25.82 -0.41 0.24
N MET A 41 -25.06 0.68 0.26
CA MET A 41 -25.38 1.89 1.00
C MET A 41 -25.11 3.12 0.13
N PRO A 42 -26.02 3.47 -0.79
CA PRO A 42 -25.88 4.69 -1.59
C PRO A 42 -25.84 5.90 -0.64
N PRO A 43 -24.70 6.60 -0.54
CA PRO A 43 -24.61 7.78 0.30
C PRO A 43 -25.46 8.90 -0.30
N ASP A 44 -26.13 9.67 0.57
CA ASP A 44 -26.92 10.83 0.16
C ASP A 44 -26.03 11.80 -0.63
N PRO A 45 -26.37 12.20 -1.87
CA PRO A 45 -25.51 13.05 -2.72
C PRO A 45 -25.16 14.40 -2.08
N GLU A 46 -25.94 14.85 -1.09
CA GLU A 46 -25.71 16.05 -0.29
C GLU A 46 -24.50 15.93 0.68
N GLN A 47 -24.05 14.73 1.04
CA GLN A 47 -22.92 14.51 1.96
C GLN A 47 -21.55 14.72 1.30
N GLY A 48 -21.50 14.83 -0.04
CA GLY A 48 -20.28 15.10 -0.80
C GLY A 48 -19.16 14.08 -0.54
N VAL A 49 -17.93 14.57 -0.35
CA VAL A 49 -16.71 13.75 -0.20
C VAL A 49 -16.57 13.11 1.20
N PHE A 50 -17.34 13.58 2.19
CA PHE A 50 -17.22 13.15 3.59
C PHE A 50 -18.18 12.01 3.96
N THR A 51 -18.05 10.87 3.29
CA THR A 51 -18.81 9.67 3.64
C THR A 51 -17.98 8.71 4.51
N LEU A 52 -18.66 7.87 5.31
CA LEU A 52 -18.00 6.81 6.09
C LEU A 52 -17.20 5.85 5.18
N VAL A 53 -17.70 5.62 3.96
CA VAL A 53 -17.02 4.84 2.92
C VAL A 53 -15.68 5.48 2.55
N ASN A 54 -15.67 6.79 2.29
CA ASN A 54 -14.45 7.52 1.95
C ASN A 54 -13.45 7.51 3.12
N ALA A 55 -13.92 7.67 4.36
CA ALA A 55 -13.08 7.59 5.55
C ALA A 55 -12.42 6.20 5.72
N LEU A 56 -13.19 5.13 5.51
CA LEU A 56 -12.67 3.75 5.58
C LEU A 56 -11.66 3.46 4.47
N LEU A 57 -11.95 3.88 3.23
CA LEU A 57 -11.04 3.73 2.11
C LEU A 57 -9.74 4.52 2.32
N LEU A 58 -9.83 5.74 2.83
CA LEU A 58 -8.66 6.56 3.19
C LEU A 58 -7.84 5.89 4.29
N MET A 59 -8.50 5.33 5.31
CA MET A 59 -7.82 4.63 6.41
C MET A 59 -7.08 3.38 5.93
N VAL A 60 -7.71 2.55 5.09
CA VAL A 60 -7.07 1.36 4.49
C VAL A 60 -5.90 1.77 3.59
N SER A 61 -6.05 2.84 2.83
CA SER A 61 -4.98 3.41 1.98
C SER A 61 -3.80 3.91 2.81
N LEU A 62 -4.05 4.65 3.88
CA LEU A 62 -3.02 5.13 4.80
C LEU A 62 -2.30 3.97 5.49
N ALA A 63 -3.04 2.94 5.92
CA ALA A 63 -2.45 1.74 6.51
C ALA A 63 -1.54 1.00 5.51
N ALA A 64 -1.96 0.87 4.25
CA ALA A 64 -1.16 0.26 3.19
C ALA A 64 0.11 1.08 2.90
N VAL A 65 0.00 2.41 2.78
CA VAL A 65 1.14 3.31 2.59
C VAL A 65 2.12 3.20 3.77
N ALA A 66 1.63 3.24 5.00
CA ALA A 66 2.46 3.13 6.19
C ALA A 66 3.22 1.79 6.24
N LEU A 67 2.54 0.69 5.93
CA LEU A 67 3.13 -0.64 5.88
C LEU A 67 4.22 -0.72 4.79
N LEU A 68 3.92 -0.28 3.57
CA LEU A 68 4.86 -0.30 2.45
C LEU A 68 6.06 0.63 2.69
N ALA A 69 5.85 1.81 3.26
CA ALA A 69 6.91 2.73 3.63
C ALA A 69 7.81 2.15 4.73
N ALA A 70 7.23 1.53 5.76
CA ALA A 70 7.98 0.85 6.80
C ALA A 70 8.85 -0.29 6.23
N LEU A 71 8.30 -1.09 5.31
CA LEU A 71 9.04 -2.15 4.60
C LEU A 71 10.15 -1.59 3.70
N THR A 72 9.90 -0.47 3.02
CA THR A 72 10.90 0.22 2.18
C THR A 72 12.08 0.70 3.02
N VAL A 73 11.80 1.41 4.12
CA VAL A 73 12.84 1.89 5.06
C VAL A 73 13.58 0.71 5.66
N GLY A 74 12.87 -0.38 5.97
CA GLY A 74 13.45 -1.61 6.48
C GLY A 74 14.45 -2.26 5.51
N CYS A 75 14.06 -2.44 4.24
CA CYS A 75 14.92 -2.96 3.18
C CYS A 75 16.12 -2.03 2.96
N TYR A 76 15.90 -0.72 2.93
CA TYR A 76 16.96 0.27 2.71
C TYR A 76 18.01 0.25 3.83
N ARG A 77 17.58 0.19 5.10
CA ARG A 77 18.49 0.06 6.25
C ARG A 77 19.30 -1.24 6.19
N MET A 78 18.67 -2.37 5.86
CA MET A 78 19.37 -3.65 5.71
C MET A 78 20.34 -3.68 4.53
N SER A 79 20.04 -2.97 3.44
CA SER A 79 20.94 -2.82 2.30
C SER A 79 22.25 -2.11 2.62
N LYS A 80 22.26 -1.24 3.64
CA LYS A 80 23.49 -0.57 4.11
C LYS A 80 24.43 -1.51 4.89
N HIS A 81 23.89 -2.55 5.52
CA HIS A 81 24.65 -3.49 6.33
C HIS A 81 25.15 -4.73 5.58
N HIS A 82 24.70 -4.98 4.35
CA HIS A 82 25.07 -6.16 3.57
C HIS A 82 25.82 -5.79 2.29
N ALA A 83 26.69 -6.69 1.82
CA ALA A 83 27.45 -6.56 0.57
C ALA A 83 27.02 -7.61 -0.48
N GLY A 84 27.29 -7.35 -1.76
CA GLY A 84 27.02 -8.30 -2.86
C GLY A 84 25.54 -8.47 -3.23
N ARG A 85 25.14 -9.71 -3.56
CA ARG A 85 23.77 -10.08 -4.02
C ARG A 85 22.67 -9.66 -3.05
N LEU A 86 22.93 -9.72 -1.75
CA LEU A 86 21.96 -9.38 -0.71
C LEU A 86 21.60 -7.88 -0.74
N ARG A 87 22.57 -7.01 -1.04
CA ARG A 87 22.34 -5.56 -1.20
C ARG A 87 21.52 -5.25 -2.45
N PHE A 88 21.78 -5.96 -3.53
CA PHE A 88 21.02 -5.82 -4.78
C PHE A 88 19.55 -6.19 -4.55
N ASN A 89 19.29 -7.37 -3.98
CA ASN A 89 17.93 -7.83 -3.66
C ASN A 89 17.18 -6.84 -2.76
N ALA A 90 17.84 -6.34 -1.70
CA ALA A 90 17.25 -5.38 -0.78
C ALA A 90 16.94 -4.02 -1.45
N ARG A 91 17.81 -3.53 -2.35
CA ARG A 91 17.58 -2.28 -3.09
C ARG A 91 16.44 -2.39 -4.10
N VAL A 92 16.40 -3.47 -4.87
CA VAL A 92 15.33 -3.62 -5.87
C VAL A 92 13.99 -3.87 -5.18
N SER A 93 13.96 -4.65 -4.09
CA SER A 93 12.76 -4.80 -3.27
C SER A 93 12.29 -3.46 -2.68
N ALA A 94 13.20 -2.62 -2.18
CA ALA A 94 12.87 -1.27 -1.73
C ALA A 94 12.28 -0.41 -2.87
N GLY A 95 12.83 -0.51 -4.09
CA GLY A 95 12.28 0.15 -5.27
C GLY A 95 10.85 -0.30 -5.61
N LEU A 96 10.58 -1.61 -5.53
CA LEU A 96 9.24 -2.17 -5.74
C LEU A 96 8.22 -1.72 -4.68
N TYR A 97 8.62 -1.70 -3.40
CA TYR A 97 7.74 -1.18 -2.35
C TYR A 97 7.47 0.32 -2.51
N LEU A 98 8.48 1.09 -2.93
CA LEU A 98 8.32 2.52 -3.22
C LEU A 98 7.38 2.73 -4.41
N PHE A 99 7.57 2.00 -5.51
CA PHE A 99 6.68 2.04 -6.67
C PHE A 99 5.24 1.68 -6.28
N SER A 100 5.07 0.63 -5.48
CA SER A 100 3.76 0.22 -4.95
C SER A 100 3.13 1.33 -4.10
N THR A 101 3.93 2.01 -3.27
CA THR A 101 3.46 3.13 -2.44
C THR A 101 3.00 4.30 -3.29
N PHE A 102 3.76 4.65 -4.33
CA PHE A 102 3.36 5.66 -5.32
C PHE A 102 2.09 5.26 -6.06
N GLY A 103 1.96 3.98 -6.42
CA GLY A 103 0.74 3.43 -7.03
C GLY A 103 -0.48 3.61 -6.13
N VAL A 104 -0.36 3.32 -4.83
CA VAL A 104 -1.43 3.56 -3.84
C VAL A 104 -1.77 5.05 -3.76
N LEU A 105 -0.78 5.92 -3.61
CA LEU A 105 -1.00 7.37 -3.50
C LEU A 105 -1.68 7.94 -4.75
N PHE A 106 -1.26 7.52 -5.93
CA PHE A 106 -1.84 7.96 -7.19
C PHE A 106 -3.28 7.44 -7.36
N ALA A 107 -3.52 6.16 -7.07
CA ALA A 107 -4.86 5.56 -7.16
C ALA A 107 -5.82 6.07 -6.07
N ALA A 108 -5.30 6.48 -4.91
CA ALA A 108 -6.08 7.07 -3.83
C ALA A 108 -6.33 8.58 -4.02
N MET A 109 -5.62 9.25 -4.92
CA MET A 109 -5.83 10.67 -5.24
C MET A 109 -7.29 11.02 -5.62
N PRO A 110 -7.98 10.27 -6.51
CA PRO A 110 -9.37 10.56 -6.88
C PRO A 110 -10.36 10.45 -5.70
N ILE A 111 -10.06 9.65 -4.68
CA ILE A 111 -10.87 9.49 -3.46
C ILE A 111 -11.09 10.84 -2.75
N ILE A 112 -10.13 11.76 -2.85
CA ILE A 112 -10.20 13.08 -2.19
C ILE A 112 -10.96 14.11 -3.06
N GLY A 113 -11.00 13.93 -4.38
CA GLY A 113 -11.49 14.93 -5.31
C GLY A 113 -12.89 14.68 -5.87
N ILE A 114 -13.38 13.43 -5.82
CA ILE A 114 -14.62 13.02 -6.48
C ILE A 114 -15.52 12.31 -5.46
N PRO A 115 -16.84 12.61 -5.41
CA PRO A 115 -17.77 11.84 -4.60
C PRO A 115 -17.71 10.35 -4.99
N PRO A 116 -17.78 9.43 -4.01
CA PRO A 116 -17.53 8.01 -4.25
C PRO A 116 -18.58 7.37 -5.18
N CYS A 117 -19.81 7.86 -5.17
CA CYS A 117 -20.86 7.32 -6.03
C CYS A 117 -21.37 8.46 -6.94
N LEU A 118 -21.29 8.24 -8.25
CA LEU A 118 -21.92 9.06 -9.28
C LEU A 118 -23.20 8.37 -9.76
#